data_AF-A0A011U1B1-F1
#
_entry.id   AF-A0A011U1B1-F1
#
_cell.length_a   1.000
_cell.length_b   1.000
_cell.length_c   1.000
_cell.angle_alpha   90.00
_cell.angle_beta   90.00
_cell.angle_gamma   90.00
#
_symmetry.space_group_name_H-M   'P 1'
#
loop_
_entity.id
_entity.type
_entity.pdbx_description
1 polymer ?
#
loop_
_entity_poly.entity_id
_entity_poly.type
_entity_poly.pdbx_seq_one_letter_code
_entity_poly.pdbx_strand_id
1 'polypeptide(L)'
;MSTFCAERDISRKTFYAIRKRAIEEGPAAALEPKSRRPKSSPSMLTDEVKRQAIGVRAALEQSGLDHGPISVHDKMRTLRMDPVPSTASVAHR
;
A
#
# COMPACT_ATOMS: atom_id res chain seq x y z
N MET A 1 3.11 37.92 -0.47
CA MET A 1 2.88 36.57 -1.03
C MET A 1 1.44 36.28 -1.47
N SER A 2 0.46 37.18 -1.21
CA SER A 2 -0.89 37.08 -1.79
C SER A 2 -0.92 37.41 -3.28
N THR A 3 -0.13 38.37 -3.75
CA THR A 3 -0.11 38.82 -5.16
C THR A 3 0.24 37.71 -6.14
N PHE A 4 1.34 36.98 -5.91
CA PHE A 4 1.72 35.82 -6.74
C PHE A 4 0.63 34.75 -6.80
N CYS A 5 -0.03 34.46 -5.68
CA CYS A 5 -1.10 33.45 -5.64
C CYS A 5 -2.31 33.88 -6.48
N ALA A 6 -2.65 35.18 -6.47
CA ALA A 6 -3.71 35.75 -7.28
C ALA A 6 -3.35 35.77 -8.77
N GLU A 7 -2.14 36.21 -9.12
CA GLU A 7 -1.63 36.22 -10.50
C GLU A 7 -1.56 34.80 -11.11
N ARG A 8 -1.28 33.79 -10.28
CA ARG A 8 -1.14 32.41 -10.72
C ARG A 8 -2.41 31.56 -10.56
N ASP A 9 -3.50 32.17 -10.11
CA ASP A 9 -4.79 31.52 -9.84
C ASP A 9 -4.65 30.25 -8.97
N ILE A 10 -3.87 30.36 -7.88
CA ILE A 10 -3.67 29.29 -6.91
C ILE A 10 -4.03 29.75 -5.50
N SER A 11 -4.56 28.83 -4.71
CA SER A 11 -4.76 29.12 -3.29
C SER A 11 -3.42 29.24 -2.56
N ARG A 12 -3.37 30.04 -1.49
CA ARG A 12 -2.21 30.10 -0.58
C ARG A 12 -1.82 28.71 -0.04
N LYS A 13 -2.81 27.85 0.21
CA LYS A 13 -2.60 26.47 0.68
C LYS A 13 -1.85 25.65 -0.38
N THR A 14 -2.22 25.78 -1.64
CA THR A 14 -1.55 25.14 -2.77
C THR A 14 -0.10 25.61 -2.88
N PHE A 15 0.14 26.92 -2.77
CA PHE A 15 1.49 27.49 -2.79
C PHE A 15 2.39 26.88 -1.70
N TYR A 16 1.93 26.87 -0.44
CA TYR A 16 2.74 26.31 0.64
C TYR A 16 2.94 24.79 0.53
N ALA A 17 1.97 24.06 -0.03
CA ALA A 17 2.13 22.64 -0.31
C ALA A 17 3.21 22.38 -1.38
N ILE A 18 3.21 23.16 -2.46
CA ILE A 18 4.23 23.06 -3.53
C ILE A 18 5.61 23.47 -2.98
N ARG A 19 5.69 24.59 -2.25
CA ARG A 19 6.95 25.05 -1.64
C ARG A 19 7.55 24.01 -0.71
N LYS A 20 6.73 23.39 0.15
CA LYS A 20 7.17 22.31 1.05
C LYS A 20 7.77 21.15 0.26
N ARG A 21 7.10 20.70 -0.80
CA ARG A 21 7.61 19.62 -1.67
C ARG A 21 8.90 20.00 -2.38
N ALA A 22 9.00 21.23 -2.87
CA ALA A 22 10.22 21.71 -3.54
C ALA A 22 11.44 21.70 -2.61
N ILE A 23 11.23 21.96 -1.31
CA ILE A 23 12.27 21.89 -0.27
C ILE A 23 12.63 20.43 0.05
N GLU A 24 11.65 19.54 0.19
CA GLU A 24 11.86 18.15 0.62
C GLU A 24 12.38 17.23 -0.51
N GLU A 25 11.93 17.46 -1.75
CA GLU A 25 12.10 16.53 -2.87
C GLU A 25 12.74 17.17 -4.10
N GLY A 26 12.96 18.49 -4.08
CA GLY A 26 13.48 19.26 -5.19
C GLY A 26 12.39 19.84 -6.10
N PRO A 27 12.74 20.86 -6.91
CA PRO A 27 11.78 21.65 -7.67
C PRO A 27 11.07 20.85 -8.78
N ALA A 28 11.76 19.90 -9.41
CA ALA A 28 11.16 19.04 -10.45
C ALA A 28 10.09 18.13 -9.86
N ALA A 29 10.41 17.41 -8.77
CA ALA A 29 9.49 16.48 -8.11
C ALA A 29 8.26 17.16 -7.50
N ALA A 30 8.34 18.45 -7.17
CA ALA A 30 7.23 19.19 -6.58
C ALA A 30 6.01 19.33 -7.50
N LEU A 31 6.24 19.33 -8.82
CA LEU A 31 5.22 19.49 -9.85
C LEU A 31 4.78 18.16 -10.48
N GLU A 32 5.51 17.07 -10.25
CA GLU A 32 5.15 15.75 -10.76
C GLU A 32 3.83 15.24 -10.14
N PRO A 33 2.89 14.70 -10.96
CA PRO A 33 1.68 14.08 -10.46
C PRO A 33 2.01 12.91 -9.53
N LYS A 34 1.54 13.01 -8.28
CA LYS A 34 1.69 11.93 -7.29
C LYS A 34 0.47 11.02 -7.25
N SER A 35 0.72 9.78 -6.82
CA SER A 35 -0.33 8.83 -6.50
C SER A 35 -1.34 9.47 -5.54
N ARG A 36 -2.62 9.32 -5.89
CA ARG A 36 -3.75 9.69 -5.02
C ARG A 36 -4.12 8.56 -4.05
N ARG A 37 -3.41 7.44 -4.08
CA ARG A 37 -3.66 6.29 -3.21
C ARG A 37 -3.34 6.68 -1.75
N PRO A 38 -4.16 6.28 -0.78
CA PRO A 38 -3.82 6.40 0.63
C PRO A 38 -2.47 5.75 0.93
N LYS A 39 -1.66 6.37 1.81
CA LYS A 39 -0.35 5.84 2.22
C LYS A 39 -0.45 4.50 2.95
N SER A 40 -1.57 4.25 3.64
CA SER A 40 -1.85 3.01 4.37
C SER A 40 -3.33 2.66 4.19
N SER A 41 -3.66 1.37 4.26
CA SER A 41 -5.04 0.88 4.33
C SER A 41 -5.22 0.05 5.60
N PRO A 42 -6.42 0.04 6.20
CA PRO A 42 -6.71 -0.81 7.37
C PRO A 42 -6.47 -2.31 7.10
N SER A 43 -6.61 -2.74 5.84
CA SER A 43 -6.36 -4.11 5.37
C SER A 43 -4.90 -4.39 4.98
N MET A 44 -3.99 -3.44 5.20
CA MET A 44 -2.59 -3.58 4.82
C MET A 44 -1.92 -4.64 5.71
N LEU A 45 -1.55 -5.76 5.11
CA LEU A 45 -0.79 -6.81 5.78
C LEU A 45 0.65 -6.35 6.01
N THR A 46 1.21 -6.68 7.18
CA THR A 46 2.63 -6.51 7.46
C THR A 46 3.45 -7.40 6.52
N ASP A 47 4.67 -6.97 6.17
CA ASP A 47 5.53 -7.72 5.25
C ASP A 47 5.90 -9.13 5.74
N GLU A 48 5.80 -9.37 7.05
CA GLU A 48 5.97 -10.69 7.63
C GLU A 48 4.80 -11.65 7.33
N VAL A 49 3.57 -11.26 7.68
CA VAL A 49 2.33 -12.06 7.41
C VAL A 49 2.20 -12.37 5.93
N LYS A 50 2.59 -11.38 5.14
CA LYS A 50 2.77 -11.44 3.71
C LYS A 50 3.73 -12.56 3.28
N ARG A 51 4.97 -12.58 3.76
CA ARG A 51 5.93 -13.65 3.42
C ARG A 51 5.40 -15.03 3.84
N GLN A 52 4.79 -15.10 5.01
CA GLN A 52 4.17 -16.32 5.53
C GLN A 52 3.07 -16.86 4.59
N ALA A 53 2.15 -16.01 4.14
CA ALA A 53 1.09 -16.41 3.21
C ALA A 53 1.64 -16.91 1.86
N ILE A 54 2.72 -16.30 1.35
CA ILE A 54 3.41 -16.76 0.13
C ILE A 54 4.05 -18.14 0.36
N GLY A 55 4.70 -18.35 1.50
CA GLY A 55 5.29 -19.64 1.85
C GLY A 55 4.25 -20.75 1.95
N VAL A 56 3.09 -20.47 2.57
CA VAL A 56 1.97 -21.42 2.64
C VAL A 56 1.42 -21.72 1.25
N ARG A 57 1.25 -20.72 0.39
CA ARG A 57 0.84 -20.92 -1.01
C ARG A 57 1.83 -21.83 -1.76
N ALA A 58 3.13 -21.58 -1.64
CA ALA A 58 4.15 -22.40 -2.29
C ALA A 58 4.17 -23.85 -1.76
N ALA A 59 3.97 -24.04 -0.45
CA ALA A 59 3.89 -25.38 0.14
C ALA A 59 2.65 -26.17 -0.36
N LEU A 60 1.51 -25.50 -0.54
CA LEU A 60 0.31 -26.11 -1.10
C LEU A 60 0.50 -26.49 -2.57
N GLU A 61 1.11 -25.60 -3.36
CA GLU A 61 1.46 -25.84 -4.76
C GLU A 61 2.41 -27.04 -4.92
N GLN A 62 3.47 -27.11 -4.11
CA GLN A 62 4.42 -28.23 -4.11
C GLN A 62 3.76 -29.56 -3.72
N SER A 63 2.72 -29.52 -2.91
CA SER A 63 1.95 -30.70 -2.50
C SER A 63 0.88 -31.09 -3.52
N GLY A 64 0.75 -30.36 -4.63
CA GLY A 64 -0.31 -30.55 -5.64
C GLY A 64 -1.72 -30.25 -5.12
N LEU A 65 -1.83 -29.47 -4.05
CA LEU A 65 -3.11 -29.09 -3.44
C LEU A 65 -3.64 -27.76 -4.00
N ASP A 66 -4.91 -27.46 -3.74
CA ASP A 66 -5.45 -26.14 -4.05
C ASP A 66 -4.68 -25.06 -3.26
N HIS A 67 -4.25 -24.04 -4.00
CA HIS A 67 -3.39 -22.94 -3.57
C HIS A 67 -4.10 -21.59 -3.75
N GLY A 68 -5.44 -21.63 -3.89
CA GLY A 68 -6.32 -20.47 -3.87
C GLY A 68 -6.30 -19.72 -2.54
N PRO A 69 -6.83 -18.48 -2.51
CA PRO A 69 -6.82 -17.64 -1.31
C PRO A 69 -7.57 -18.23 -0.10
N ILE A 70 -8.63 -19.02 -0.36
CA ILE A 70 -9.39 -19.72 0.68
C ILE A 70 -8.54 -20.83 1.30
N SER A 71 -7.95 -21.69 0.47
CA SER A 71 -7.09 -22.78 0.91
C SER A 71 -5.85 -22.30 1.67
N VAL A 72 -5.25 -21.18 1.25
CA VAL A 72 -4.15 -20.55 1.99
C VAL A 72 -4.62 -20.03 3.34
N HIS A 73 -5.77 -19.33 3.41
CA HIS A 73 -6.34 -18.84 4.66
C HIS A 73 -6.63 -19.98 5.64
N ASP A 74 -7.30 -21.03 5.15
CA ASP A 74 -7.64 -22.20 5.96
C ASP A 74 -6.39 -22.91 6.44
N LYS A 75 -5.37 -23.08 5.59
CA LYS A 75 -4.09 -23.67 5.99
C LYS A 75 -3.38 -22.84 7.06
N MET A 76 -3.33 -21.52 6.91
CA MET A 76 -2.76 -20.62 7.93
C MET A 76 -3.52 -20.71 9.26
N ARG A 77 -4.85 -20.82 9.21
CA ARG A 77 -5.70 -21.02 10.39
C ARG A 77 -5.44 -22.38 11.05
N THR A 78 -5.34 -23.46 10.28
CA THR A 78 -5.03 -24.80 10.79
C THR A 78 -3.66 -24.85 11.47
N LEU A 79 -2.68 -24.14 10.92
CA LEU A 79 -1.33 -24.02 11.49
C LEU A 79 -1.28 -23.07 12.72
N ARG A 80 -2.41 -22.50 13.14
CA ARG A 80 -2.51 -21.54 14.26
C ARG A 80 -1.55 -20.36 14.13
N MET A 81 -1.30 -19.91 12.89
CA MET A 81 -0.50 -18.72 12.64
C MET A 81 -1.25 -17.48 13.13
N ASP A 82 -0.54 -16.51 13.67
CA ASP A 82 -1.14 -15.26 14.16
C ASP A 82 -0.31 -14.06 13.67
N PRO A 83 -0.91 -13.08 12.98
CA PRO A 83 -2.32 -13.00 12.56
C PRO A 83 -2.61 -13.78 11.27
N VAL A 84 -3.81 -14.38 11.18
CA VAL A 84 -4.32 -14.96 9.93
C VAL A 84 -4.96 -13.87 9.07
N PRO A 85 -4.43 -13.57 7.87
CA PRO A 85 -5.01 -12.57 6.98
C PRO A 85 -6.36 -13.04 6.42
N SER A 86 -7.26 -12.10 6.13
CA SER A 86 -8.51 -12.41 5.43
C SER A 86 -8.24 -12.98 4.02
N THR A 87 -9.16 -13.79 3.50
CA THR A 87 -9.06 -14.34 2.13
C THR A 87 -8.91 -13.25 1.06
N ALA A 88 -9.60 -12.11 1.23
CA ALA A 88 -9.45 -10.95 0.35
C ALA A 88 -8.03 -10.35 0.41
N SER A 89 -7.45 -10.22 1.60
CA SER A 89 -6.07 -9.75 1.78
C SER A 89 -5.04 -10.69 1.15
N VAL A 90 -5.31 -12.00 1.10
CA VAL A 90 -4.49 -12.99 0.39
C VAL A 90 -4.66 -12.89 -1.13
N ALA A 91 -5.88 -12.60 -1.61
CA ALA A 91 -6.18 -12.49 -3.04
C ALA A 91 -5.61 -11.23 -3.71
N HIS A 92 -5.54 -10.11 -2.99
CA HIS A 92 -5.07 -8.82 -3.52
C HIS A 92 -3.54 -8.72 -3.69
N ARG A 93 -2.84 -9.85 -3.81
CA ARG A 93 -1.42 -9.91 -3.50
C ARG A 93 -0.53 -10.61 -4.51
#